data_AF-A0A150TT09-F1
#
_entry.id   AF-A0A150TT09-F1
#
_cell.length_a   1.000
_cell.length_b   1.000
_cell.length_c   1.000
_cell.angle_alpha   90.00
_cell.angle_beta   90.00
_cell.angle_gamma   90.00
#
_symmetry.space_group_name_H-M   'P 1'
#
loop_
_entity.id
_entity.type
_entity.pdbx_description
1 polymer ?
#
loop_
_entity_poly.entity_id
_entity_poly.type
_entity_poly.pdbx_seq_one_letter_code
_entity_poly.pdbx_strand_id
1 'polypeptide(L)'
;RRRAPPRWPAARRPGEPCVTTSRSFGARARYVPARRMTRSPIFAALLLLVAACKGPAPDEGVALSPQAAKGKALFSTLCASCHAPAAKLVGPPLSEMAALYATDPAGIVRWAVTPGRKRADVPPMPSFRGVRESDLADVAQYIIEAGTAAGKQAP
;
A
#
# COMPACT_ATOMS: atom_id res chain seq x y z
N ARG A 1 38.95 -37.75 3.76
CA ARG A 1 37.91 -37.99 2.72
C ARG A 1 37.45 -36.64 2.18
N ARG A 2 37.91 -36.22 1.00
CA ARG A 2 37.50 -34.96 0.35
C ARG A 2 36.50 -35.31 -0.77
N ARG A 3 35.32 -34.68 -0.77
CA ARG A 3 34.27 -34.87 -1.79
C ARG A 3 34.65 -34.13 -3.07
N ALA A 4 34.47 -34.77 -4.22
CA ALA A 4 34.62 -34.15 -5.53
C ALA A 4 33.44 -33.21 -5.85
N PRO A 5 33.66 -32.11 -6.61
CA PRO A 5 32.59 -31.20 -7.01
C PRO A 5 31.73 -31.75 -8.17
N PRO A 6 30.48 -31.28 -8.33
CA PRO A 6 29.57 -31.72 -9.39
C PRO A 6 29.98 -31.18 -10.77
N ARG A 7 29.84 -32.02 -11.79
CA ARG A 7 30.03 -31.67 -13.22
C ARG A 7 28.78 -30.95 -13.74
N TRP A 8 28.95 -29.71 -14.19
CA TRP A 8 27.94 -28.98 -14.95
C TRP A 8 28.00 -29.38 -16.44
N PRO A 9 26.85 -29.47 -17.15
CA PRO A 9 26.85 -29.75 -18.59
C PRO A 9 27.35 -28.53 -19.39
N ALA A 10 28.13 -28.82 -20.43
CA ALA A 10 28.73 -27.81 -21.31
C ALA A 10 27.69 -26.99 -22.08
N ALA A 11 27.95 -25.69 -22.22
CA ALA A 11 27.15 -24.78 -23.03
C ALA A 11 27.20 -25.19 -24.52
N ARG A 12 26.03 -25.17 -25.18
CA ARG A 12 25.91 -25.41 -26.63
C ARG A 12 26.59 -24.30 -27.43
N ARG A 13 27.31 -24.68 -28.48
CA ARG A 13 27.90 -23.77 -29.46
C ARG A 13 26.84 -23.29 -30.47
N PRO A 14 26.87 -22.02 -30.89
CA PRO A 14 25.99 -21.51 -31.94
C PRO A 14 26.55 -21.88 -33.33
N GLY A 15 25.72 -22.44 -34.21
CA GLY A 15 26.09 -22.60 -35.64
C GLY A 15 25.57 -23.84 -36.38
N GLU A 16 24.86 -24.77 -35.75
CA GLU A 16 24.37 -25.99 -36.44
C GLU A 16 23.02 -25.72 -37.16
N PRO A 17 22.93 -25.92 -38.49
CA PRO A 17 21.66 -25.80 -39.21
C PRO A 17 20.73 -26.97 -38.88
N CYS A 18 19.49 -26.62 -38.51
CA CYS A 18 18.44 -27.57 -38.18
C CYS A 18 17.90 -28.23 -39.46
N VAL A 19 18.27 -29.49 -39.69
CA VAL A 19 17.70 -30.32 -40.77
C VAL A 19 16.41 -30.95 -40.28
N THR A 20 15.26 -30.39 -40.66
CA THR A 20 13.95 -31.00 -40.39
C THR A 20 13.49 -31.78 -41.61
N THR A 21 13.46 -33.10 -41.49
CA THR A 21 12.83 -34.01 -42.45
C THR A 21 11.32 -33.76 -42.49
N SER A 22 10.82 -33.27 -43.63
CA SER A 22 9.40 -33.11 -43.90
C SER A 22 8.75 -34.47 -44.16
N ARG A 23 7.72 -34.81 -43.38
CA ARG A 23 6.85 -35.96 -43.62
C ARG A 23 5.46 -35.44 -43.98
N SER A 24 5.13 -35.49 -45.26
CA SER A 24 3.84 -35.05 -45.80
C SER A 24 2.71 -35.97 -45.33
N PHE A 25 1.82 -35.47 -44.48
CA PHE A 25 0.51 -36.09 -44.22
C PHE A 25 -0.56 -35.28 -44.96
N GLY A 26 -1.12 -35.89 -46.01
CA GLY A 26 -2.26 -35.36 -46.73
C GLY A 26 -3.51 -35.39 -45.88
N ALA A 27 -4.02 -34.22 -45.49
CA ALA A 27 -5.34 -34.06 -44.90
C ALA A 27 -6.24 -33.34 -45.91
N ARG A 28 -7.25 -34.04 -46.42
CA ARG A 28 -8.31 -33.46 -47.25
C ARG A 28 -9.14 -32.52 -46.37
N ALA A 29 -8.98 -31.21 -46.57
CA ALA A 29 -9.77 -30.19 -45.90
C ALA A 29 -11.20 -30.18 -46.46
N ARG A 30 -12.18 -30.52 -45.62
CA ARG A 30 -13.59 -30.20 -45.88
C ARG A 30 -13.78 -28.73 -45.53
N TYR A 31 -14.23 -27.94 -46.51
CA TYR A 31 -14.51 -26.53 -46.36
C TYR A 31 -15.72 -26.33 -45.42
N VAL A 32 -15.49 -25.73 -44.25
CA VAL A 32 -16.54 -25.24 -43.34
C VAL A 32 -16.57 -23.72 -43.52
N PRO A 33 -17.68 -23.12 -44.00
CA PRO A 33 -17.74 -21.68 -44.17
C PRO A 33 -17.68 -20.99 -42.80
N ALA A 34 -16.77 -20.03 -42.68
CA ALA A 34 -16.55 -19.24 -41.49
C ALA A 34 -17.84 -18.48 -41.11
N ARG A 35 -18.45 -18.85 -39.97
CA ARG A 35 -19.47 -18.00 -39.34
C ARG A 35 -18.80 -16.69 -38.97
N ARG A 36 -19.26 -15.58 -39.57
CA ARG A 36 -18.86 -14.21 -39.21
C ARG A 36 -19.14 -14.00 -37.73
N MET A 37 -18.08 -14.05 -36.94
CA MET A 37 -18.10 -13.71 -35.53
C MET A 37 -18.28 -12.21 -35.41
N THR A 38 -19.54 -11.75 -35.37
CA THR A 38 -19.87 -10.38 -35.03
C THR A 38 -19.41 -10.16 -33.60
N ARG A 39 -18.26 -9.49 -33.44
CA ARG A 39 -17.71 -9.12 -32.13
C ARG A 39 -18.73 -8.22 -31.43
N SER A 40 -19.47 -8.78 -30.48
CA SER A 40 -20.46 -8.03 -29.70
C SER A 40 -19.75 -6.88 -28.96
N PRO A 41 -20.18 -5.62 -29.13
CA PRO A 41 -19.53 -4.46 -28.51
C PRO A 41 -19.58 -4.46 -26.97
N ILE A 42 -20.34 -5.38 -26.37
CA ILE A 42 -20.55 -5.52 -24.92
C ILE A 42 -19.25 -5.94 -24.20
N PHE A 43 -18.38 -6.75 -24.82
CA PHE A 43 -17.13 -7.19 -24.18
C PHE A 43 -16.05 -6.10 -24.14
N ALA A 44 -16.10 -5.12 -25.04
CA ALA A 44 -15.15 -4.00 -25.03
C ALA A 44 -15.48 -2.97 -23.94
N ALA A 45 -16.76 -2.80 -23.59
CA ALA A 45 -17.19 -1.87 -22.56
C ALA A 45 -16.85 -2.35 -21.13
N LEU A 46 -16.80 -3.67 -20.89
CA LEU A 46 -16.49 -4.23 -19.58
C LEU A 46 -15.01 -4.06 -19.17
N LEU A 47 -14.10 -3.96 -20.13
CA LEU A 47 -12.67 -3.72 -19.89
C LEU A 47 -12.35 -2.26 -19.53
N LEU A 48 -13.25 -1.30 -19.81
CA LEU A 48 -13.09 0.11 -19.48
C LEU A 48 -13.52 0.48 -18.05
N LEU A 49 -14.24 -0.40 -17.34
CA LEU A 49 -14.73 -0.14 -15.99
C LEU A 49 -13.75 -0.51 -14.86
N VAL A 50 -12.68 -1.25 -15.14
CA VAL A 50 -11.70 -1.68 -14.10
C VAL A 50 -10.56 -0.66 -13.89
N ALA A 51 -10.42 0.34 -14.76
CA ALA A 51 -9.31 1.30 -14.71
C ALA A 51 -9.53 2.50 -13.75
N ALA A 52 -10.71 2.68 -13.16
CA ALA A 52 -11.10 3.92 -12.48
C ALA A 52 -10.92 3.95 -10.95
N CYS A 53 -10.47 2.88 -10.30
CA CYS A 53 -10.30 2.86 -8.83
C CYS A 53 -8.87 3.18 -8.35
N LYS A 54 -8.00 3.72 -9.21
CA LYS A 54 -6.62 4.08 -8.85
C LYS A 54 -6.50 5.58 -8.59
N GLY A 55 -7.24 6.07 -7.59
CA GLY A 55 -7.01 7.41 -7.06
C GLY A 55 -5.70 7.43 -6.25
N PRO A 56 -4.80 8.41 -6.43
CA PRO A 56 -3.69 8.61 -5.50
C PRO A 56 -4.27 9.07 -4.16
N ALA A 57 -3.91 8.35 -3.09
CA ALA A 57 -4.21 8.77 -1.73
C ALA A 57 -3.37 10.00 -1.35
N PRO A 58 -3.83 10.84 -0.41
CA PRO A 58 -3.07 12.00 0.06
C PRO A 58 -1.95 11.55 1.01
N ASP A 59 -0.89 10.96 0.46
CA ASP A 59 0.36 10.66 1.17
C ASP A 59 1.56 10.53 0.23
N GLU A 60 1.58 11.24 -0.90
CA GLU A 60 2.67 11.15 -1.86
C GLU A 60 4.02 11.55 -1.23
N GLY A 61 4.83 10.53 -0.87
CA GLY A 61 6.27 10.66 -0.67
C GLY A 61 6.81 10.63 0.77
N VAL A 62 6.00 10.48 1.81
CA VAL A 62 6.55 10.35 3.18
C VAL A 62 7.14 8.94 3.35
N ALA A 63 8.47 8.85 3.42
CA ALA A 63 9.16 7.62 3.75
C ALA A 63 8.89 7.24 5.22
N LEU A 64 7.91 6.36 5.43
CA LEU A 64 7.53 5.86 6.76
C LEU A 64 8.35 4.62 7.13
N SER A 65 8.66 4.47 8.42
CA SER A 65 9.17 3.21 8.96
C SER A 65 8.14 2.08 8.81
N PRO A 66 8.55 0.80 8.83
CA PRO A 66 7.62 -0.33 8.79
C PRO A 66 6.57 -0.30 9.92
N GLN A 67 6.94 0.28 11.07
CA GLN A 67 6.05 0.46 12.20
C GLN A 67 5.01 1.55 11.90
N ALA A 68 5.46 2.73 11.46
CA ALA A 68 4.57 3.82 11.07
C ALA A 68 3.65 3.44 9.90
N ALA A 69 4.08 2.58 8.97
CA ALA A 69 3.24 2.08 7.90
C ALA A 69 2.03 1.26 8.43
N LYS A 70 2.22 0.43 9.47
CA LYS A 70 1.12 -0.25 10.16
C LYS A 70 0.24 0.75 10.90
N GLY A 71 0.86 1.69 11.61
CA GLY A 71 0.19 2.78 12.30
C GLY A 71 -0.71 3.61 11.39
N LYS A 72 -0.27 3.89 10.16
CA LYS A 72 -1.04 4.64 9.16
C LYS A 72 -2.38 3.98 8.84
N ALA A 73 -2.40 2.65 8.70
CA ALA A 73 -3.62 1.91 8.40
C ALA A 73 -4.64 2.02 9.55
N LEU A 74 -4.17 1.87 10.78
CA LEU A 74 -5.00 2.03 11.99
C LEU A 74 -5.44 3.48 12.20
N PHE A 75 -4.54 4.43 11.96
CA PHE A 75 -4.86 5.86 12.04
C PHE A 75 -6.00 6.23 11.08
N SER A 76 -5.96 5.67 9.86
CA SER A 76 -6.96 5.93 8.83
C SER A 76 -8.37 5.49 9.25
N THR A 77 -8.49 4.44 10.07
CA THR A 77 -9.78 3.91 10.52
C THR A 77 -10.24 4.50 11.85
N LEU A 78 -9.32 4.87 12.74
CA LEU A 78 -9.64 5.28 14.12
C LEU A 78 -9.54 6.79 14.35
N CYS A 79 -8.63 7.49 13.66
CA CYS A 79 -8.17 8.82 14.04
C CYS A 79 -8.42 9.88 12.95
N ALA A 80 -8.39 9.48 11.68
CA ALA A 80 -8.41 10.37 10.53
C ALA A 80 -9.71 11.17 10.36
N SER A 81 -10.81 10.76 11.00
CA SER A 81 -12.05 11.53 11.03
C SER A 81 -11.93 12.85 11.80
N CYS A 82 -11.03 12.90 12.78
CA CYS A 82 -10.86 14.05 13.68
C CYS A 82 -9.50 14.73 13.51
N HIS A 83 -8.49 14.04 12.99
CA HIS A 83 -7.11 14.53 12.88
C HIS A 83 -6.62 14.48 11.45
N ALA A 84 -5.97 15.57 11.00
CA ALA A 84 -5.33 15.66 9.70
C ALA A 84 -3.82 15.96 9.83
N PRO A 85 -3.01 15.69 8.80
CA PRO A 85 -1.56 15.88 8.86
C PRO A 85 -1.14 17.32 9.24
N ALA A 86 -1.68 18.32 8.56
CA ALA A 86 -1.28 19.73 8.72
C ALA A 86 -2.41 20.69 9.15
N ALA A 87 -3.68 20.24 9.09
CA ALA A 87 -4.84 21.10 9.38
C ALA A 87 -5.57 20.68 10.67
N LYS A 88 -6.08 21.66 11.42
CA LYS A 88 -6.99 21.41 12.54
C LYS A 88 -8.37 21.07 11.97
N LEU A 89 -8.87 19.88 12.29
CA LEU A 89 -10.26 19.47 12.02
C LEU A 89 -11.07 19.58 13.31
N VAL A 90 -11.16 18.49 14.07
CA VAL A 90 -11.72 18.46 15.42
C VAL A 90 -10.57 18.39 16.44
N GLY A 91 -9.62 17.49 16.19
CA GLY A 91 -8.36 17.31 16.88
C GLY A 91 -7.27 18.28 16.38
N PRO A 92 -6.18 18.45 17.14
CA PRO A 92 -4.99 19.15 16.63
C PRO A 92 -4.41 18.45 15.38
N PRO A 93 -3.72 19.18 14.51
CA PRO A 93 -2.99 18.57 13.41
C PRO A 93 -1.86 17.66 13.91
N LEU A 94 -1.45 16.68 13.11
CA LEU A 94 -0.36 15.78 13.45
C LEU A 94 0.96 16.53 13.62
N SER A 95 1.19 17.61 12.87
CA SER A 95 2.37 18.47 13.03
C SER A 95 2.51 19.05 14.45
N GLU A 96 1.40 19.51 15.04
CA GLU A 96 1.38 19.98 16.43
C GLU A 96 1.64 18.82 17.40
N MET A 97 0.98 17.67 17.19
CA MET A 97 1.16 16.49 18.05
C MET A 97 2.60 15.98 18.02
N ALA A 98 3.21 15.92 16.83
CA ALA A 98 4.59 15.48 16.65
C ALA A 98 5.57 16.40 17.39
N ALA A 99 5.35 17.72 17.36
CA ALA A 99 6.15 18.67 18.12
C ALA A 99 5.99 18.49 19.64
N LEU A 100 4.76 18.31 20.12
CA LEU A 100 4.46 18.13 21.55
C LEU A 100 5.05 16.84 22.14
N TYR A 101 5.10 15.77 21.35
CA TYR A 101 5.52 14.43 21.79
C TYR A 101 6.86 13.98 21.20
N ALA A 102 7.66 14.90 20.65
CA ALA A 102 8.93 14.58 19.99
C ALA A 102 9.89 13.76 20.88
N THR A 103 9.87 14.00 22.19
CA THR A 103 10.70 13.30 23.18
C THR A 103 9.99 12.16 23.90
N ASP A 104 8.67 12.03 23.75
CA ASP A 104 7.86 11.02 24.45
C ASP A 104 6.71 10.51 23.57
N PRO A 105 6.99 9.67 22.56
CA PRO A 105 5.95 9.04 21.74
C PRO A 105 4.99 8.18 22.56
N ALA A 106 5.45 7.59 23.67
CA ALA A 106 4.60 6.82 24.58
C ALA A 106 3.52 7.69 25.25
N GLY A 107 3.74 9.01 25.34
CA GLY A 107 2.75 9.98 25.81
C GLY A 107 1.50 10.03 24.95
N ILE A 108 1.64 9.79 23.64
CA ILE A 108 0.50 9.69 22.71
C ILE A 108 -0.36 8.48 23.09
N VAL A 109 0.26 7.34 23.38
CA VAL A 109 -0.44 6.11 23.77
C VAL A 109 -1.20 6.33 25.08
N ARG A 110 -0.55 6.90 26.10
CA ARG A 110 -1.20 7.18 27.40
C ARG A 110 -2.39 8.12 27.23
N TRP A 111 -2.25 9.15 26.40
CA TRP A 111 -3.34 10.06 26.06
C TRP A 111 -4.47 9.37 25.31
N ALA A 112 -4.18 8.49 24.34
CA ALA A 112 -5.20 7.75 23.60
C ALA A 112 -6.01 6.81 24.50
N VAL A 113 -5.36 6.19 25.48
CA VAL A 113 -5.99 5.32 26.46
C VAL A 113 -6.86 6.15 27.43
N THR A 114 -6.31 7.20 28.02
CA THR A 114 -7.03 8.02 29.01
C THR A 114 -6.99 9.51 28.61
N PRO A 115 -7.79 9.94 27.62
CA PRO A 115 -7.77 11.32 27.18
C PRO A 115 -8.43 12.23 28.21
N GLY A 116 -7.82 13.39 28.44
CA GLY A 116 -8.39 14.46 29.26
C GLY A 116 -9.09 15.54 28.42
N ARG A 117 -9.74 16.49 29.09
CA ARG A 117 -10.24 17.72 28.45
C ARG A 117 -9.13 18.78 28.44
N LYS A 118 -8.48 18.97 27.29
CA LYS A 118 -7.42 19.99 27.12
C LYS A 118 -7.97 21.37 26.73
N ARG A 119 -9.07 21.40 25.97
CA ARG A 119 -9.68 22.65 25.46
C ARG A 119 -11.20 22.56 25.51
N ALA A 120 -11.85 23.68 25.83
CA ALA A 120 -13.29 23.74 26.07
C ALA A 120 -14.10 23.94 24.77
N ASP A 121 -13.45 24.37 23.69
CA ASP A 121 -14.05 24.68 22.38
C ASP A 121 -14.30 23.45 21.50
N VAL A 122 -13.76 22.28 21.84
CA VAL A 122 -13.97 21.04 21.07
C VAL A 122 -14.51 19.92 21.96
N PRO A 123 -15.26 18.94 21.38
CA PRO A 123 -15.71 17.78 22.13
C PRO A 123 -14.52 16.97 22.70
N PRO A 124 -14.70 16.31 23.86
CA PRO A 124 -13.66 15.47 24.43
C PRO A 124 -13.32 14.31 23.48
N MET A 125 -12.03 13.99 23.36
CA MET A 125 -11.57 12.85 22.57
C MET A 125 -12.06 11.53 23.23
N PRO A 126 -12.59 10.57 22.44
CA PRO A 126 -12.99 9.28 22.99
C PRO A 126 -11.79 8.47 23.47
N SER A 127 -12.01 7.60 24.46
CA SER A 127 -10.99 6.67 24.96
C SER A 127 -10.83 5.47 24.04
N PHE A 128 -9.58 5.06 23.80
CA PHE A 128 -9.22 3.89 22.99
C PHE A 128 -8.71 2.71 23.83
N ARG A 129 -9.13 2.59 25.09
CA ARG A 129 -8.75 1.46 25.99
C ARG A 129 -9.05 0.06 25.45
N GLY A 130 -9.94 -0.06 24.46
CA GLY A 130 -10.25 -1.34 23.81
C GLY A 130 -9.29 -1.71 22.68
N VAL A 131 -8.40 -0.81 22.27
CA VAL A 131 -7.37 -1.05 21.26
C VAL A 131 -6.11 -1.52 21.96
N ARG A 132 -5.40 -2.49 21.37
CA ARG A 132 -4.14 -2.99 21.94
C ARG A 132 -3.12 -1.87 22.01
N GLU A 133 -2.36 -1.80 23.09
CA GLU A 133 -1.33 -0.78 23.30
C GLU A 133 -0.23 -0.85 22.23
N SER A 134 0.08 -2.04 21.69
CA SER A 134 1.01 -2.20 20.58
C SER A 134 0.52 -1.51 19.30
N ASP A 135 -0.78 -1.60 19.02
CA ASP A 135 -1.40 -0.97 17.85
C ASP A 135 -1.40 0.55 18.02
N LEU A 136 -1.67 1.03 19.24
CA LEU A 136 -1.57 2.45 19.58
C LEU A 136 -0.13 2.96 19.51
N ALA A 137 0.87 2.14 19.84
CA ALA A 137 2.28 2.49 19.68
C ALA A 137 2.66 2.62 18.20
N ASP A 138 2.15 1.75 17.33
CA ASP A 138 2.34 1.88 15.89
C ASP A 138 1.70 3.17 15.34
N VAL A 139 0.49 3.50 15.81
CA VAL A 139 -0.17 4.78 15.49
C VAL A 139 0.61 5.98 16.01
N ALA A 140 1.15 5.91 17.23
CA ALA A 140 1.97 6.97 17.79
C ALA A 140 3.22 7.23 16.92
N GLN A 141 3.89 6.15 16.48
CA GLN A 141 5.04 6.27 15.58
C GLN A 141 4.65 6.92 14.24
N TYR A 142 3.49 6.56 13.68
CA TYR A 142 2.97 7.23 12.49
C TYR A 142 2.71 8.72 12.72
N ILE A 143 2.09 9.10 13.84
CA ILE A 143 1.82 10.51 14.17
C ILE A 143 3.12 11.31 14.25
N ILE A 144 4.17 10.77 14.87
CA ILE A 144 5.49 11.42 14.95
C ILE A 144 6.09 11.61 13.55
N GLU A 145 6.16 10.57 12.74
CA GLU A 145 6.81 10.64 11.42
C GLU A 145 6.02 11.50 10.43
N ALA A 146 4.72 11.24 10.29
CA ALA A 146 3.85 11.98 9.38
C ALA A 146 3.65 13.42 9.83
N GLY A 147 3.52 13.66 11.14
CA GLY A 147 3.41 15.01 11.69
C GLY A 147 4.69 15.83 11.51
N THR A 148 5.86 15.21 11.73
CA THR A 148 7.15 15.86 11.45
C THR A 148 7.31 16.20 9.97
N ALA A 149 6.88 15.31 9.06
CA ALA A 149 6.90 15.57 7.63
C ALA A 149 5.93 16.72 7.25
N ALA A 150 4.71 16.70 7.78
CA ALA A 150 3.69 17.73 7.52
C ALA A 150 4.10 19.11 8.06
N GLY A 151 4.78 19.17 9.22
CA GLY A 151 5.29 20.42 9.79
C GLY A 151 6.35 21.10 8.93
N LYS A 152 7.12 20.32 8.15
CA LYS A 152 8.11 20.86 7.19
C LYS A 152 7.48 21.43 5.92
N GLN A 153 6.22 21.08 5.65
CA GLN A 153 5.50 21.45 4.43
C GLN A 153 4.58 22.66 4.64
N ALA A 154 4.41 23.14 5.87
CA ALA A 154 3.67 24.37 6.15
C ALA A 154 4.50 25.59 5.67
N PRO A 155 3.93 26.47 4.83
CA PRO A 155 4.62 27.67 4.32
C PRO A 155 4.91 28.71 5.40
#